data_AF-A0A7W0P1X9-F1
#
_entry.id   AF-A0A7W0P1X9-F1
#
_cell.length_a   1.000
_cell.length_b   1.000
_cell.length_c   1.000
_cell.angle_alpha   90.00
_cell.angle_beta   90.00
_cell.angle_gamma   90.00
#
_symmetry.space_group_name_H-M   'P 1'
#
loop_
_entity.id
_entity.type
_entity.pdbx_description
1 polymer ?
#
loop_
_entity_poly.entity_id
_entity_poly.type
_entity_poly.pdbx_seq_one_letter_code
_entity_poly.pdbx_strand_id
1 'polypeptide(L)'
;MVGPESERDLFGDPGSSLRFGSPPSRAQDRSAGKDVGRFVRFDHVVHAIGFGFAGLAFSDALGRRAPLALMGGLGFGALNEMVEFLITRVVPDTNIGGFENTGWDLVANAVGAILAALWVRFRVS
;
A
#
# COMPACT_ATOMS: atom_id res chain seq x y z
N MET A 1 46.73 -43.98 17.37
CA MET A 1 46.66 -43.35 18.71
C MET A 1 46.77 -41.84 18.50
N VAL A 2 45.75 -41.10 18.94
CA VAL A 2 45.61 -39.63 19.02
C VAL A 2 46.31 -39.17 20.32
N GLY A 3 46.93 -38.00 20.52
CA GLY A 3 47.06 -36.70 19.82
C GLY A 3 48.22 -35.90 20.49
N PRO A 4 48.24 -34.55 20.60
CA PRO A 4 47.17 -33.58 20.32
C PRO A 4 47.54 -32.52 19.27
N GLU A 5 46.49 -32.04 18.61
CA GLU A 5 46.48 -30.88 17.74
C GLU A 5 46.20 -29.62 18.57
N SER A 6 47.20 -28.78 18.81
CA SER A 6 46.97 -27.51 19.53
C SER A 6 47.69 -26.28 18.95
N GLU A 7 48.20 -26.33 17.72
CA GLU A 7 48.94 -25.18 17.15
C GLU A 7 48.60 -24.85 15.68
N ARG A 8 47.53 -25.43 15.12
CA ARG A 8 47.13 -25.17 13.72
C ARG A 8 46.05 -24.09 13.54
N ASP A 9 45.74 -23.31 14.58
CA ASP A 9 44.79 -22.20 14.51
C ASP A 9 45.45 -20.82 14.36
N LEU A 10 46.78 -20.73 14.39
CA LEU A 10 47.50 -19.44 14.39
C LEU A 10 48.13 -19.04 13.05
N PHE A 11 48.26 -19.98 12.11
CA PHE A 11 48.77 -19.70 10.78
C PHE A 11 47.90 -20.38 9.73
N GLY A 12 46.99 -19.57 9.16
CA GLY A 12 46.05 -19.99 8.13
C GLY A 12 46.73 -20.64 6.92
N ASP A 13 46.06 -21.63 6.38
CA ASP A 13 46.45 -22.39 5.19
C ASP A 13 46.56 -21.47 3.94
N PRO A 14 47.75 -21.36 3.31
CA PRO A 14 47.96 -20.53 2.13
C PRO A 14 47.51 -21.18 0.81
N GLY A 15 46.68 -22.24 0.86
CA GLY A 15 46.31 -23.03 -0.32
C GLY A 15 44.82 -23.30 -0.57
N SER A 16 43.89 -22.87 0.29
CA SER A 16 42.46 -23.12 0.08
C SER A 16 41.77 -22.03 -0.74
N SER A 17 41.71 -22.30 -2.04
CA SER A 17 40.81 -21.74 -3.05
C SER A 17 39.73 -20.78 -2.53
N LEU A 18 39.90 -19.48 -2.83
CA LEU A 18 38.83 -18.50 -2.93
C LEU A 18 37.80 -19.01 -3.95
N ARG A 19 36.85 -19.83 -3.50
CA ARG A 19 35.58 -20.01 -4.19
C ARG A 19 34.83 -18.69 -4.03
N PHE A 20 35.08 -17.81 -5.00
CA PHE A 20 34.25 -16.65 -5.26
C PHE A 20 32.81 -17.16 -5.29
N GLY A 21 32.03 -16.83 -4.25
CA GLY A 21 30.64 -17.22 -4.15
C GLY A 21 29.96 -16.85 -5.47
N SER A 22 29.27 -17.80 -6.07
CA SER A 22 28.51 -17.55 -7.29
C SER A 22 27.66 -16.30 -7.09
N PRO A 23 27.66 -15.36 -8.05
CA PRO A 23 26.85 -14.15 -7.91
C PRO A 23 25.40 -14.57 -7.67
N PRO A 24 24.66 -13.87 -6.78
CA PRO A 24 23.27 -14.18 -6.53
C PRO A 24 22.55 -14.27 -7.87
N SER A 25 21.82 -15.38 -8.06
CA SER A 25 21.13 -15.67 -9.31
C SER A 25 20.26 -14.48 -9.71
N ARG A 26 20.66 -13.79 -10.80
CA ARG A 26 19.93 -12.73 -11.52
C ARG A 26 18.56 -13.16 -12.09
N ALA A 27 17.98 -14.21 -11.53
CA ALA A 27 16.68 -14.77 -11.88
C ALA A 27 15.56 -14.32 -10.92
N GLN A 28 15.88 -13.80 -9.72
CA GLN A 28 14.88 -13.24 -8.80
C GLN A 28 14.67 -11.72 -8.98
N ASP A 29 15.45 -11.10 -9.87
CA ASP A 29 15.46 -9.64 -10.11
C ASP A 29 14.80 -9.26 -11.46
N ARG A 30 14.05 -10.19 -12.08
CA ARG A 30 13.42 -9.96 -13.40
C ARG A 30 11.93 -10.29 -13.46
N SER A 31 11.27 -10.32 -12.31
CA SER A 31 9.80 -10.42 -12.22
C SER A 31 9.17 -9.26 -11.44
N ALA A 32 9.97 -8.48 -10.70
CA ALA A 32 9.51 -7.35 -9.88
C ALA A 32 9.39 -6.02 -10.66
N GLY A 33 9.57 -6.04 -11.98
CA GLY A 33 9.74 -4.84 -12.80
C GLY A 33 8.72 -4.63 -13.90
N LYS A 34 7.63 -5.42 -13.98
CA LYS A 34 6.70 -5.35 -15.13
C LYS A 34 5.25 -4.94 -14.84
N ASP A 35 4.78 -4.90 -13.60
CA ASP A 35 3.39 -4.50 -13.30
C ASP A 35 3.23 -3.43 -12.19
N VAL A 36 4.32 -2.78 -11.78
CA VAL A 36 4.34 -1.89 -10.60
C VAL A 36 3.94 -0.44 -10.93
N GLY A 37 3.65 -0.10 -12.19
CA GLY A 37 3.51 1.29 -12.63
C GLY A 37 2.12 1.77 -13.06
N ARG A 38 1.08 0.91 -13.09
CA ARG A 38 -0.18 1.23 -13.80
C ARG A 38 -1.42 1.37 -12.91
N PHE A 39 -1.40 0.90 -11.67
CA PHE A 39 -2.60 0.91 -10.82
C PHE A 39 -2.76 2.19 -9.99
N VAL A 40 -1.66 2.80 -9.54
CA VAL A 40 -1.66 3.98 -8.64
C VAL A 40 -2.41 5.22 -9.19
N ARG A 41 -2.52 5.42 -10.51
CA ARG A 41 -3.21 6.63 -11.04
C ARG A 41 -4.69 6.44 -11.34
N PHE A 42 -5.11 5.24 -11.71
CA PHE A 42 -6.52 4.97 -11.98
C PHE A 42 -7.28 4.78 -10.66
N ASP A 43 -6.64 4.13 -9.69
CA ASP A 43 -7.24 3.81 -8.40
C ASP A 43 -7.68 5.06 -7.62
N HIS A 44 -6.81 6.09 -7.56
CA HIS A 44 -7.16 7.36 -6.92
C HIS A 44 -8.41 8.03 -7.54
N VAL A 45 -8.63 7.85 -8.85
CA VAL A 45 -9.83 8.40 -9.51
C VAL A 45 -11.06 7.61 -9.07
N VAL A 46 -10.95 6.29 -9.00
CA VAL A 46 -12.02 5.41 -8.51
C VAL A 46 -12.36 5.72 -7.05
N HIS A 47 -11.35 5.92 -6.21
CA HIS A 47 -11.51 6.32 -4.81
C HIS A 47 -12.23 7.66 -4.67
N ALA A 48 -11.74 8.70 -5.37
CA ALA A 48 -12.38 10.02 -5.32
C ALA A 48 -13.85 9.98 -5.79
N ILE A 49 -14.14 9.27 -6.88
CA ILE A 49 -15.51 9.13 -7.38
C ILE A 49 -16.37 8.30 -6.40
N GLY A 50 -15.87 7.12 -6.01
CA GLY A 50 -16.57 6.17 -5.16
C GLY A 50 -16.95 6.77 -3.81
N PHE A 51 -16.00 7.37 -3.11
CA PHE A 51 -16.27 7.96 -1.79
C PHE A 51 -16.95 9.33 -1.85
N GLY A 52 -16.85 10.04 -2.98
CA GLY A 52 -17.74 11.16 -3.27
C GLY A 52 -19.21 10.71 -3.31
N PHE A 53 -19.54 9.66 -4.07
CA PHE A 53 -20.90 9.10 -4.12
C PHE A 53 -21.35 8.47 -2.80
N ALA A 54 -20.46 7.78 -2.09
CA ALA A 54 -20.77 7.25 -0.75
C ALA A 54 -21.14 8.39 0.22
N GLY A 55 -20.39 9.50 0.17
CA GLY A 55 -20.71 10.71 0.93
C GLY A 55 -22.07 11.30 0.55
N LEU A 56 -22.36 11.46 -0.75
CA LEU A 56 -23.66 11.95 -1.22
C LEU A 56 -24.81 11.06 -0.74
N ALA A 57 -24.69 9.74 -0.88
CA ALA A 57 -25.71 8.79 -0.44
C ALA A 57 -25.94 8.87 1.08
N PHE A 58 -24.88 8.98 1.86
CA PHE A 58 -24.97 9.15 3.32
C PHE A 58 -25.66 10.46 3.70
N SER A 59 -25.31 11.55 3.03
CA SER A 59 -25.97 12.84 3.20
C SER A 59 -27.44 12.76 2.84
N ASP A 60 -27.78 12.17 1.69
CA ASP A 60 -29.16 12.00 1.21
C ASP A 60 -30.02 11.21 2.19
N ALA A 61 -29.48 10.13 2.77
CA ALA A 61 -30.18 9.32 3.76
C ALA A 61 -30.49 10.07 5.08
N LEU A 62 -29.71 11.10 5.42
CA LEU A 62 -29.74 11.76 6.73
C LEU A 62 -30.18 13.24 6.68
N GLY A 63 -30.80 13.66 5.57
CA GLY A 63 -31.39 15.00 5.45
C GLY A 63 -30.54 16.02 4.69
N ARG A 64 -29.68 15.56 3.79
CA ARG A 64 -29.01 16.33 2.71
C ARG A 64 -28.23 17.54 3.21
N ARG A 65 -27.20 17.31 4.02
CA ARG A 65 -26.34 18.38 4.57
C ARG A 65 -24.89 18.19 4.18
N ALA A 66 -24.24 19.26 3.73
CA ALA A 66 -22.84 19.21 3.29
C ALA A 66 -21.87 18.57 4.32
N PRO A 67 -21.98 18.83 5.64
CA PRO A 67 -21.14 18.16 6.64
C PRO A 67 -21.32 16.64 6.67
N LEU A 68 -22.56 16.15 6.44
CA LEU A 68 -22.84 14.72 6.39
C LEU A 68 -22.22 14.10 5.15
N ALA A 69 -22.24 14.79 4.00
CA ALA A 69 -21.57 14.31 2.80
C ALA A 69 -20.06 14.16 3.00
N LEU A 70 -19.43 15.15 3.65
CA LEU A 70 -18.01 15.11 3.99
C LEU A 70 -17.70 13.96 4.96
N MET A 71 -18.45 13.85 6.05
CA MET A 71 -18.24 12.81 7.07
C MET A 71 -18.47 11.40 6.51
N GLY A 72 -19.51 11.20 5.71
CA GLY A 72 -19.79 9.93 5.07
C GLY A 72 -18.66 9.51 4.12
N GLY A 73 -18.23 10.39 3.22
CA GLY A 73 -17.16 10.09 2.28
C GLY A 73 -15.83 9.79 2.97
N LEU A 74 -15.44 10.61 3.95
CA LEU A 74 -14.22 10.38 4.73
C LEU A 74 -14.29 9.11 5.58
N GLY A 75 -15.43 8.86 6.24
CA GLY A 75 -15.62 7.72 7.13
C GLY A 75 -15.61 6.39 6.38
N PHE A 76 -16.36 6.28 5.28
CA PHE A 76 -16.36 5.07 4.46
C PHE A 76 -15.02 4.85 3.75
N GLY A 77 -14.40 5.93 3.26
CA GLY A 77 -13.06 5.86 2.66
C GLY A 77 -12.01 5.37 3.63
N ALA A 78 -11.94 5.96 4.83
CA ALA A 78 -10.99 5.52 5.85
C ALA A 78 -11.22 4.06 6.28
N LEU A 79 -12.47 3.62 6.40
CA LEU A 79 -12.76 2.22 6.72
C LEU A 79 -12.31 1.27 5.61
N ASN A 80 -12.50 1.64 4.34
CA ASN A 80 -12.01 0.86 3.21
C ASN A 80 -10.49 0.70 3.28
N GLU A 81 -9.76 1.80 3.44
CA GLU A 81 -8.29 1.78 3.54
C GLU A 81 -7.78 0.97 4.74
N MET A 82 -8.49 1.03 5.88
CA MET A 82 -8.14 0.20 7.04
C MET A 82 -8.26 -1.29 6.75
N VAL A 83 -9.30 -1.71 6.02
CA VAL A 83 -9.52 -3.12 5.65
C VAL A 83 -8.47 -3.57 4.65
N GLU A 84 -8.20 -2.78 3.61
CA GLU A 84 -7.18 -3.10 2.61
C GLU A 84 -5.77 -3.17 3.22
N PHE A 85 -5.41 -2.19 4.05
CA PHE A 85 -4.15 -2.20 4.78
C PHE A 85 -4.02 -3.46 5.65
N LEU A 86 -5.08 -3.85 6.37
CA LEU A 86 -5.07 -5.05 7.20
C LEU A 86 -4.87 -6.32 6.37
N ILE A 87 -5.54 -6.43 5.22
CA ILE A 87 -5.40 -7.57 4.30
C ILE A 87 -3.95 -7.69 3.83
N THR A 88 -3.30 -6.57 3.48
CA THR A 88 -1.90 -6.55 3.05
C THR A 88 -0.90 -6.94 4.14
N ARG A 89 -1.29 -6.86 5.42
CA ARG A 89 -0.47 -7.38 6.52
C ARG A 89 -0.64 -8.87 6.76
N VAL A 90 -1.73 -9.48 6.30
CA VAL A 90 -2.06 -10.90 6.53
C VAL A 90 -1.77 -11.77 5.31
N VAL A 91 -1.91 -11.23 4.10
CA VAL A 91 -1.71 -11.94 2.84
C VAL A 91 -0.38 -11.50 2.22
N PRO A 92 0.64 -12.37 2.14
CA PRO A 92 1.84 -12.06 1.38
C PRO A 92 1.50 -11.87 -0.11
N ASP A 93 2.18 -10.93 -0.77
CA ASP A 93 2.08 -10.61 -2.21
C ASP A 93 0.80 -9.89 -2.71
N THR A 94 0.03 -9.20 -1.85
CA THR A 94 -0.95 -8.22 -2.33
C THR A 94 -0.27 -6.88 -2.61
N ASN A 95 -0.01 -6.58 -3.89
CA ASN A 95 0.60 -5.32 -4.34
C ASN A 95 -0.36 -4.10 -4.28
N ILE A 96 -1.38 -4.17 -3.41
CA ILE A 96 -2.45 -3.19 -3.18
C ILE A 96 -2.41 -2.86 -1.68
N GLY A 97 -2.58 -1.60 -1.26
CA GLY A 97 -2.62 -1.26 0.18
C GLY A 97 -1.26 -1.17 0.91
N GLY A 98 -0.15 -0.90 0.21
CA GLY A 98 1.11 -0.47 0.86
C GLY A 98 0.94 0.89 1.56
N PHE A 99 1.86 1.27 2.48
CA PHE A 99 1.73 2.51 3.26
C PHE A 99 1.62 3.77 2.39
N GLU A 100 2.45 3.88 1.33
CA GLU A 100 2.33 5.01 0.40
C GLU A 100 1.02 4.99 -0.39
N ASN A 101 0.53 3.83 -0.83
CA ASN A 101 -0.74 3.73 -1.58
C ASN A 101 -1.92 4.13 -0.68
N THR A 102 -2.00 3.52 0.50
CA THR A 102 -3.02 3.83 1.53
C THR A 102 -3.09 5.34 1.81
N GLY A 103 -1.93 6.01 1.88
CA GLY A 103 -1.87 7.44 2.09
C GLY A 103 -2.47 8.25 0.93
N TRP A 104 -2.16 7.88 -0.31
CA TRP A 104 -2.74 8.53 -1.49
C TRP A 104 -4.22 8.21 -1.70
N ASP A 105 -4.65 7.01 -1.34
CA ASP A 105 -6.05 6.59 -1.37
C ASP A 105 -6.87 7.42 -0.38
N LEU A 106 -6.37 7.65 0.84
CA LEU A 106 -6.99 8.58 1.78
C LEU A 106 -7.08 10.02 1.23
N VAL A 107 -6.07 10.50 0.51
CA VAL A 107 -6.11 11.83 -0.13
C VAL A 107 -7.19 11.85 -1.23
N ALA A 108 -7.27 10.81 -2.05
CA ALA A 108 -8.30 10.67 -3.06
C ALA A 108 -9.71 10.63 -2.44
N ASN A 109 -9.90 9.86 -1.37
CA ASN A 109 -11.13 9.78 -0.59
C ASN A 109 -11.54 11.17 -0.08
N ALA A 110 -10.57 11.93 0.45
CA ALA A 110 -10.80 13.29 0.93
C ALA A 110 -11.21 14.26 -0.19
N VAL A 111 -10.55 14.19 -1.36
CA VAL A 111 -10.93 14.99 -2.54
C VAL A 111 -12.38 14.69 -2.94
N GLY A 112 -12.74 13.41 -3.05
CA GLY A 112 -14.10 12.97 -3.35
C GLY A 112 -15.14 13.51 -2.36
N ALA A 113 -14.87 13.35 -1.07
CA ALA A 113 -15.76 13.79 0.00
C ALA A 113 -15.94 15.32 0.05
N ILE A 114 -14.87 16.09 -0.22
CA ILE A 114 -14.93 17.56 -0.32
C ILE A 114 -15.80 17.97 -1.51
N LEU A 115 -15.59 17.38 -2.69
CA LEU A 115 -16.39 17.68 -3.88
C LEU A 115 -17.87 17.37 -3.67
N ALA A 116 -18.18 16.25 -3.02
CA ALA A 116 -19.55 15.90 -2.62
C ALA A 116 -20.18 16.93 -1.67
N ALA A 117 -19.43 17.38 -0.66
CA ALA A 117 -19.90 18.39 0.27
C ALA A 117 -20.14 19.76 -0.42
N LEU A 118 -19.24 20.18 -1.31
CA LEU A 118 -19.41 21.40 -2.11
C LEU A 118 -20.62 21.28 -3.04
N TRP A 119 -20.84 20.12 -3.65
CA TRP A 119 -22.02 19.87 -4.47
C TRP A 119 -23.32 20.06 -3.68
N VAL A 120 -23.44 19.43 -2.51
CA VAL A 120 -24.61 19.59 -1.64
C VAL A 120 -24.79 21.05 -1.23
N ARG A 121 -23.69 21.73 -0.91
CA ARG A 121 -23.70 23.13 -0.45
C ARG A 121 -24.18 24.13 -1.51
N PHE A 122 -23.88 23.90 -2.78
CA PHE A 122 -24.11 24.89 -3.86
C PHE A 122 -25.22 24.51 -4.84
N ARG A 123 -25.59 23.23 -4.95
CA ARG A 123 -26.59 22.78 -5.92
C ARG A 123 -27.92 22.36 -5.29
N VAL A 124 -27.95 22.19 -3.97
CA VAL A 124 -29.09 21.59 -3.26
C VAL A 124 -29.54 22.42 -2.05
N SER A 125 -28.66 23.26 -1.49
CA SER A 125 -28.97 24.13 -0.34
C SER A 125 -29.57 25.46 -0.74
#